data_AF-A0A183ACD3-F1
#
_entry.id   AF-A0A183ACD3-F1
#
_cell.length_a   1.000
_cell.length_b   1.000
_cell.length_c   1.000
_cell.angle_alpha   90.00
_cell.angle_beta   90.00
_cell.angle_gamma   90.00
#
_symmetry.space_group_name_H-M   'P 1'
#
loop_
_entity.id
_entity.type
_entity.pdbx_description
1 polymer ?
#
loop_
_entity_poly.entity_id
_entity_poly.type
_entity_poly.pdbx_seq_one_letter_code
_entity_poly.pdbx_strand_id
1 'polypeptide(L)'
;LKAVHVVPGVTAREMCSYFWDVRYRMDWEFTIDQAPTVLEVCGDDTVVLYQVYKRVWPTTQRDSVFWSHIRQVSTRFPPGQSKDNSTSSVDGTRTHHRSLSVDSWSRPEERTVHPVGLDLVSRLPALLGQTGAHGSDDVDGVLDSWMVVNMSTDYLADKVPPSTSPTIRLGLDVILYCQTVLAPVADKTSTRNLFSRDRLRTRLVYIANINPGGWVPAAGLRTLARREYPRFLKRFSAYVQEQTRDKRPMF
;
A
#
# COMPACT_ATOMS: atom_id res chain seq x y z
N LEU A 1 -3.99 -6.40 -6.73
CA LEU A 1 -3.75 -7.62 -5.92
C LEU A 1 -3.85 -7.24 -4.45
N LYS A 2 -4.32 -8.17 -3.61
CA LYS A 2 -4.45 -7.98 -2.17
C LYS A 2 -3.93 -9.20 -1.44
N ALA A 3 -3.20 -8.99 -0.36
CA ALA A 3 -2.71 -10.03 0.53
C ALA A 3 -2.89 -9.59 1.99
N VAL A 4 -3.19 -10.57 2.85
CA VAL A 4 -3.27 -10.40 4.30
C VAL A 4 -2.27 -11.35 4.93
N HIS A 5 -1.48 -10.85 5.89
CA HIS A 5 -0.45 -11.64 6.55
C HIS A 5 -0.31 -11.28 8.02
N VAL A 6 0.23 -12.19 8.82
CA VAL A 6 0.55 -11.95 10.23
C VAL A 6 2.01 -12.28 10.45
N VAL A 7 2.77 -11.30 10.94
CA VAL A 7 4.22 -11.41 11.15
C VAL A 7 4.52 -11.35 12.65
N PRO A 8 5.16 -12.38 13.24
CA PRO A 8 5.52 -12.35 14.65
C PRO A 8 6.79 -11.54 14.91
N GLY A 9 6.92 -10.97 16.11
CA GLY A 9 8.19 -10.42 16.58
C GLY A 9 8.53 -8.99 16.15
N VAL A 10 7.67 -8.36 15.37
CA VAL A 10 7.86 -7.01 14.80
C VAL A 10 6.65 -6.13 15.11
N THR A 11 6.83 -4.82 15.04
CA THR A 11 5.73 -3.84 15.13
C THR A 11 5.28 -3.35 13.76
N ALA A 12 4.13 -2.68 13.70
CA ALA A 12 3.59 -2.02 12.52
C ALA A 12 4.49 -0.86 12.08
N ARG A 13 4.99 -0.07 13.03
CA ARG A 13 5.96 0.98 12.75
C ARG A 13 7.22 0.44 12.11
N GLU A 14 7.80 -0.63 12.65
CA GLU A 14 9.00 -1.28 12.06
C GLU A 14 8.74 -1.74 10.63
N MET A 15 7.65 -2.47 10.41
CA MET A 15 7.27 -2.94 9.06
C MET A 15 7.10 -1.78 8.09
N CYS A 16 6.42 -0.70 8.49
CA CYS A 16 6.20 0.45 7.60
C CYS A 16 7.49 1.23 7.34
N SER A 17 8.34 1.44 8.36
CA SER A 17 9.61 2.15 8.21
C SER A 17 10.55 1.44 7.23
N TYR A 18 10.71 0.11 7.35
CA TYR A 18 11.57 -0.66 6.43
C TYR A 18 11.01 -0.77 5.01
N PHE A 19 9.69 -0.61 4.83
CA PHE A 19 9.07 -0.58 3.51
C PHE A 19 9.22 0.80 2.82
N TRP A 20 9.03 1.88 3.58
CA TRP A 20 9.07 3.26 3.10
C TRP A 20 10.50 3.75 2.84
N ASP A 21 11.43 3.46 3.75
CA ASP A 21 12.78 3.99 3.70
C ASP A 21 13.60 3.38 2.54
N VAL A 22 13.95 4.24 1.59
CA VAL A 22 14.64 3.90 0.34
C VAL A 22 15.99 3.25 0.60
N ARG A 23 16.65 3.55 1.73
CA ARG A 23 17.98 3.02 2.08
C ARG A 23 17.99 1.50 2.20
N TYR A 24 16.86 0.91 2.59
CA TYR A 24 16.72 -0.54 2.77
C TYR A 24 16.16 -1.25 1.54
N ARG A 25 15.77 -0.49 0.50
CA ARG A 25 15.03 -1.05 -0.64
C ARG A 25 15.78 -2.20 -1.31
N MET A 26 17.09 -2.06 -1.52
CA MET A 26 17.91 -3.06 -2.20
C MET A 26 18.11 -4.36 -1.40
N ASP A 27 17.85 -4.35 -0.10
CA ASP A 27 18.07 -5.54 0.74
C ASP A 27 16.97 -6.59 0.53
N TRP A 28 15.73 -6.12 0.35
CA TRP A 28 14.55 -6.97 0.28
C TRP A 28 13.84 -6.96 -1.08
N GLU A 29 13.87 -5.85 -1.83
CA GLU A 29 13.17 -5.71 -3.11
C GLU A 29 13.94 -6.42 -4.23
N PHE A 30 13.40 -7.53 -4.70
CA PHE A 30 14.07 -8.34 -5.73
C PHE A 30 13.60 -8.02 -7.15
N THR A 31 12.59 -7.17 -7.33
CA THR A 31 12.07 -6.79 -8.65
C THR A 31 12.85 -5.66 -9.31
N ILE A 32 13.89 -5.14 -8.66
CA ILE A 32 14.77 -4.08 -9.18
C ILE A 32 16.24 -4.53 -9.15
N ASP A 33 17.08 -3.87 -9.96
CA ASP A 33 18.54 -4.10 -10.03
C ASP A 33 19.36 -2.91 -9.52
N GLN A 34 18.72 -1.78 -9.29
CA GLN A 34 19.37 -0.53 -8.87
C GLN A 34 18.51 0.18 -7.83
N ALA A 35 19.16 0.93 -6.94
CA ALA A 35 18.47 1.70 -5.92
C ALA A 35 17.53 2.74 -6.59
N PRO A 36 16.32 2.95 -6.06
CA PRO A 36 15.45 4.02 -6.55
C PRO A 36 16.14 5.38 -6.43
N THR A 37 15.95 6.22 -7.44
CA THR A 37 16.41 7.60 -7.40
C THR A 37 15.41 8.43 -6.60
N VAL A 38 15.87 9.10 -5.55
CA VAL A 38 15.07 10.10 -4.84
C VAL A 38 15.07 11.37 -5.68
N LEU A 39 13.90 11.72 -6.24
CA LEU A 39 13.72 12.95 -7.01
C LEU A 39 13.54 14.14 -6.08
N GLU A 40 12.80 13.96 -4.98
CA GLU A 40 12.58 14.99 -3.97
C GLU A 40 12.26 14.38 -2.61
N VAL A 41 12.69 15.07 -1.54
CA VAL A 41 12.25 14.83 -0.16
C VAL A 41 11.28 15.96 0.21
N CYS A 42 9.98 15.64 0.28
CA CYS A 42 8.90 16.61 0.51
C CYS A 42 8.55 16.78 2.00
N GLY A 43 9.42 16.30 2.89
CA GLY A 43 9.24 16.31 4.34
C GLY A 43 9.80 15.05 4.98
N ASP A 44 9.59 14.90 6.29
CA ASP A 44 10.11 13.77 7.06
C ASP A 44 9.40 12.44 6.75
N ASP A 45 8.22 12.51 6.15
CA ASP A 45 7.35 11.36 5.91
C ASP A 45 6.98 11.14 4.45
N THR A 46 7.46 12.00 3.53
CA THR A 46 7.07 11.98 2.11
C THR A 46 8.27 12.15 1.19
N VAL A 47 8.41 11.25 0.22
CA VAL A 47 9.45 11.30 -0.81
C VAL A 47 8.88 11.02 -2.20
N VAL A 48 9.45 11.63 -3.23
CA VAL A 48 9.14 11.34 -4.64
C VAL A 48 10.27 10.51 -5.23
N LEU A 49 9.93 9.38 -5.83
CA LEU A 49 10.88 8.35 -6.25
C LEU A 49 10.72 8.02 -7.73
N TYR A 50 11.85 7.81 -8.40
CA TYR A 50 11.94 7.14 -9.69
C TYR A 50 12.53 5.74 -9.50
N GLN A 51 11.86 4.73 -10.05
CA GLN A 51 12.27 3.32 -9.91
C GLN A 51 12.20 2.59 -11.25
N VAL A 52 13.24 1.84 -11.58
CA VAL A 52 13.32 0.99 -12.77
C VAL A 52 13.20 -0.48 -12.34
N TYR A 53 12.33 -1.23 -13.00
CA TYR A 53 12.07 -2.63 -12.69
C TYR A 53 12.87 -3.56 -13.60
N LYS A 54 13.17 -4.75 -13.10
CA LYS A 54 13.69 -5.88 -13.89
C LYS A 54 12.80 -6.13 -15.09
N ARG A 55 13.44 -6.33 -16.24
CA ARG A 55 12.71 -6.65 -17.47
C ARG A 55 12.11 -8.04 -17.38
N VAL A 56 10.80 -8.13 -17.61
CA VAL A 56 10.09 -9.40 -17.80
C VAL A 56 9.99 -9.69 -19.30
N TRP A 57 10.86 -10.55 -19.82
CA TRP A 57 10.84 -10.95 -21.23
C TRP A 57 9.50 -11.65 -21.56
N PRO A 58 8.87 -11.39 -22.74
CA PRO A 58 9.37 -10.65 -23.92
C PRO A 58 9.10 -9.14 -23.90
N THR A 59 8.58 -8.59 -22.81
CA THR A 59 8.02 -7.24 -22.80
C THR A 59 9.08 -6.15 -22.59
N THR A 60 8.76 -4.90 -22.94
CA THR A 60 9.61 -3.71 -22.70
C THR A 60 9.88 -3.51 -21.21
N GLN A 61 11.03 -2.93 -20.83
CA GLN A 61 11.30 -2.65 -19.43
C GLN A 61 10.33 -1.60 -18.88
N ARG A 62 10.01 -1.68 -17.58
CA ARG A 62 9.11 -0.73 -16.93
C ARG A 62 9.87 0.16 -15.96
N ASP A 63 9.40 1.38 -15.84
CA ASP A 63 9.78 2.31 -14.79
C ASP A 63 8.54 2.93 -14.13
N SER A 64 8.72 3.59 -13.00
CA SER A 64 7.65 4.30 -12.29
C SER A 64 8.18 5.58 -11.68
N VAL A 65 7.35 6.63 -11.67
CA VAL A 65 7.49 7.80 -10.80
C VAL A 65 6.31 7.81 -9.86
N PHE A 66 6.58 7.88 -8.56
CA PHE A 66 5.55 7.84 -7.52
C PHE A 66 6.00 8.61 -6.28
N TRP A 67 5.04 9.18 -5.56
CA TRP A 67 5.30 9.62 -4.19
C TRP A 67 5.03 8.48 -3.21
N SER A 68 5.79 8.47 -2.12
CA SER A 68 5.75 7.47 -1.06
C SER A 68 5.59 8.20 0.27
N HIS A 69 4.49 7.95 0.97
CA HIS A 69 4.17 8.58 2.25
C HIS A 69 4.02 7.53 3.35
N ILE A 70 4.59 7.79 4.53
CA ILE A 70 4.41 6.96 5.73
C ILE A 70 3.65 7.73 6.80
N ARG A 71 2.68 7.10 7.45
CA ARG A 71 1.93 7.75 8.53
C ARG A 71 1.45 6.76 9.58
N GLN A 72 1.48 7.20 10.84
CA GLN A 72 0.70 6.55 11.88
C GLN A 72 -0.79 6.84 11.66
N VAL A 73 -1.61 5.80 11.65
CA VAL A 73 -3.05 5.91 11.42
C VAL A 73 -3.78 5.69 12.74
N SER A 74 -4.74 6.57 13.03
CA SER A 74 -5.62 6.39 14.18
C SER A 74 -6.38 5.07 14.06
N THR A 75 -6.52 4.33 15.17
CA THR A 75 -7.40 3.16 15.26
C THR A 75 -8.87 3.54 15.08
N ARG A 76 -9.21 4.82 15.26
CA ARG A 76 -10.52 5.40 14.92
C ARG A 76 -10.48 5.88 13.47
N PHE A 77 -10.83 5.01 12.54
CA PHE A 77 -11.37 5.50 11.27
C PHE A 77 -12.65 6.27 11.61
N PRO A 78 -12.88 7.49 11.12
CA PRO A 78 -14.13 8.18 11.40
C PRO A 78 -15.27 7.26 10.98
N PRO A 79 -16.27 7.00 11.85
CA PRO A 79 -17.45 6.26 11.44
C PRO A 79 -17.98 7.00 10.22
N GLY A 80 -18.13 6.27 9.10
CA GLY A 80 -18.75 6.84 7.91
C GLY A 80 -20.04 7.51 8.36
N GLN A 81 -20.20 8.78 7.99
CA GLN A 81 -21.40 9.55 8.34
C GLN A 81 -22.59 8.65 8.08
N SER A 82 -23.26 8.23 9.15
CA SER A 82 -24.60 7.69 9.03
C SER A 82 -25.36 8.74 8.24
N LYS A 83 -25.91 8.33 7.09
CA LYS A 83 -26.88 9.17 6.38
C LYS A 83 -28.04 9.35 7.34
N ASP A 84 -27.99 10.42 8.12
CA ASP A 84 -29.14 10.93 8.82
C ASP A 84 -30.09 11.40 7.74
N ASN A 85 -31.12 10.59 7.57
CA ASN A 85 -32.20 10.79 6.61
C ASN A 85 -33.09 11.91 7.18
N SER A 86 -32.61 13.16 7.13
CA SER A 86 -33.43 14.34 7.36
C SER A 86 -33.89 14.87 6.01
N THR A 87 -35.12 14.48 5.66
CA THR A 87 -35.89 15.11 4.58
C THR A 87 -35.99 16.60 4.85
N SER A 88 -35.27 17.40 4.05
CA SER A 88 -35.59 18.82 3.84
C SER A 88 -35.78 19.05 2.35
N SER A 89 -37.04 19.26 2.00
CA SER A 89 -37.55 19.65 0.71
C SER A 89 -37.13 21.09 0.38
N VAL A 90 -36.40 21.29 -0.73
CA VAL A 90 -36.41 22.57 -1.44
C VAL A 90 -36.34 22.30 -2.96
N ASP A 91 -37.38 22.79 -3.63
CA ASP A 91 -37.57 23.07 -5.07
C ASP A 91 -36.25 23.48 -5.76
N GLY A 92 -35.89 23.01 -6.95
CA GLY A 92 -36.65 23.15 -8.19
C GLY A 92 -35.94 24.18 -9.09
N THR A 93 -35.11 23.73 -10.04
CA THR A 93 -34.95 24.39 -11.35
C THR A 93 -34.18 23.51 -12.34
N ARG A 94 -34.86 23.24 -13.45
CA ARG A 94 -34.44 22.56 -14.67
C ARG A 94 -33.63 23.51 -15.56
N THR A 95 -32.55 23.04 -16.17
CA THR A 95 -32.14 23.46 -17.51
C THR A 95 -31.53 22.29 -18.30
N HIS A 96 -32.16 22.00 -19.43
CA HIS A 96 -31.71 21.09 -20.49
C HIS A 96 -30.65 21.78 -21.37
N HIS A 97 -29.72 21.01 -21.96
CA HIS A 97 -29.28 21.11 -23.37
C HIS A 97 -28.27 19.95 -23.64
N ARG A 98 -28.70 18.85 -24.27
CA ARG A 98 -28.76 18.51 -25.71
C ARG A 98 -27.43 17.91 -26.24
N SER A 99 -27.59 16.66 -26.67
CA SER A 99 -26.61 15.77 -27.34
C SER A 99 -26.06 16.34 -28.65
N LEU A 100 -24.81 16.00 -28.97
CA LEU A 100 -24.36 15.69 -30.33
C LEU A 100 -23.37 14.51 -30.31
N SER A 101 -23.68 13.51 -31.13
CA SER A 101 -22.84 12.40 -31.58
C SER A 101 -22.16 12.73 -32.93
N VAL A 102 -21.33 11.79 -33.43
CA VAL A 102 -20.58 11.72 -34.72
C VAL A 102 -19.10 12.11 -34.54
N ASP A 103 -18.05 11.31 -34.80
CA ASP A 103 -17.90 9.97 -35.39
C ASP A 103 -16.58 9.29 -34.95
N SER A 104 -16.67 7.96 -34.81
CA SER A 104 -15.78 6.86 -35.23
C SER A 104 -14.24 6.99 -35.34
N TRP A 105 -13.59 5.88 -34.92
CA TRP A 105 -12.22 5.35 -35.15
C TRP A 105 -11.22 5.35 -33.96
N SER A 106 -11.33 4.27 -33.18
CA SER A 106 -10.26 3.38 -32.64
C SER A 106 -9.08 3.97 -31.86
N ARG A 107 -9.22 4.06 -30.52
CA ARG A 107 -8.12 3.90 -29.54
C ARG A 107 -8.52 2.81 -28.55
N PRO A 108 -7.65 1.85 -28.17
CA PRO A 108 -7.94 0.98 -27.03
C PRO A 108 -8.09 1.87 -25.81
N GLU A 109 -9.20 1.72 -25.08
CA GLU A 109 -9.46 2.44 -23.83
C GLU A 109 -8.23 2.41 -22.93
N GLU A 110 -7.71 3.61 -22.67
CA GLU A 110 -6.79 3.86 -21.58
C GLU A 110 -7.57 3.59 -20.29
N ARG A 111 -7.46 2.37 -19.76
CA ARG A 111 -7.97 2.03 -18.44
C ARG A 111 -7.24 2.91 -17.43
N THR A 112 -7.88 4.04 -17.11
CA THR A 112 -7.47 4.92 -16.02
C THR A 112 -7.38 4.05 -14.78
N VAL A 113 -6.23 4.06 -14.11
CA VAL A 113 -6.13 3.46 -12.78
C VAL A 113 -7.04 4.29 -11.91
N HIS A 114 -8.20 3.75 -11.53
CA HIS A 114 -8.98 4.39 -10.49
C HIS A 114 -8.08 4.41 -9.24
N PRO A 115 -7.83 5.59 -8.65
CA PRO A 115 -7.12 5.65 -7.38
C PRO A 115 -7.84 4.73 -6.40
N VAL A 116 -7.09 4.12 -5.47
CA VAL A 116 -7.64 3.33 -4.38
C VAL A 116 -8.70 4.20 -3.74
N GLY A 117 -9.96 3.83 -3.98
CA GLY A 117 -11.09 4.61 -3.51
C GLY A 117 -11.02 4.71 -1.99
N LEU A 118 -11.44 5.85 -1.43
CA LEU A 118 -11.55 6.02 0.03
C LEU A 118 -12.29 4.85 0.70
N ASP A 119 -13.24 4.22 0.00
CA ASP A 119 -13.96 3.03 0.45
C ASP A 119 -13.06 1.83 0.76
N LEU A 120 -11.94 1.65 0.04
CA LEU A 120 -11.02 0.57 0.34
C LEU A 120 -10.20 0.86 1.60
N VAL A 121 -9.77 2.12 1.77
CA VAL A 121 -8.97 2.56 2.92
C VAL A 121 -9.78 2.41 4.21
N SER A 122 -11.05 2.82 4.20
CA SER A 122 -11.96 2.66 5.34
C SER A 122 -12.22 1.19 5.70
N ARG A 123 -12.07 0.26 4.74
CA ARG A 123 -12.27 -1.18 4.94
C ARG A 123 -11.03 -1.93 5.37
N LEU A 124 -9.83 -1.34 5.34
CA LEU A 124 -8.56 -2.00 5.70
C LEU A 124 -8.61 -2.71 7.08
N PRO A 125 -9.17 -2.11 8.15
CA PRO A 125 -9.32 -2.80 9.44
C PRO A 125 -10.18 -4.06 9.36
N ALA A 126 -11.31 -3.97 8.65
CA ALA A 126 -12.21 -5.10 8.45
C ALA A 126 -11.53 -6.24 7.66
N LEU A 127 -10.61 -5.92 6.75
CA LEU A 127 -9.83 -6.92 6.01
C LEU A 127 -8.89 -7.75 6.89
N LEU A 128 -8.53 -7.24 8.08
CA LEU A 128 -7.75 -7.96 9.09
C LEU A 128 -8.62 -8.80 10.03
N GLY A 129 -9.92 -8.97 9.72
CA GLY A 129 -10.84 -9.78 10.51
C GLY A 129 -11.42 -9.05 11.72
N GLN A 130 -11.46 -7.71 11.71
CA GLN A 130 -12.14 -6.94 12.74
C GLN A 130 -13.67 -6.92 12.45
N THR A 131 -14.39 -7.86 13.04
CA THR A 131 -15.87 -7.87 13.05
C THR A 131 -16.36 -7.45 14.43
N GLY A 132 -17.00 -6.28 14.52
CA GLY A 132 -17.62 -5.82 15.76
C GLY A 132 -18.47 -4.58 15.54
N ALA A 133 -19.70 -4.79 15.07
CA ALA A 133 -20.78 -3.81 15.20
C ALA A 133 -21.37 -3.94 16.61
N HIS A 134 -20.68 -3.46 17.64
CA HIS A 134 -21.27 -3.14 18.93
C HIS A 134 -20.34 -2.18 19.68
N GLY A 135 -20.90 -1.04 20.09
CA GLY A 135 -20.19 0.02 20.78
C GLY A 135 -19.69 -0.38 22.17
N SER A 136 -18.46 -0.89 22.23
CA SER A 136 -17.60 -0.80 23.40
C SER A 136 -16.23 -0.31 22.94
N ASP A 137 -15.82 0.84 23.45
CA ASP A 137 -14.68 1.67 23.04
C ASP A 137 -13.28 1.07 23.26
N ASP A 138 -13.11 -0.26 23.25
CA ASP A 138 -11.82 -0.93 23.42
C ASP A 138 -11.56 -1.89 22.24
N VAL A 139 -10.66 -1.48 21.34
CA VAL A 139 -10.10 -2.36 20.31
C VAL A 139 -9.05 -3.23 21.00
N ASP A 140 -9.51 -4.15 21.85
CA ASP A 140 -8.70 -4.90 22.80
C ASP A 140 -7.43 -5.47 22.14
N GLY A 141 -6.29 -4.87 22.48
CA GLY A 141 -4.97 -5.38 22.14
C GLY A 141 -4.30 -4.81 20.87
N VAL A 142 -4.87 -3.84 20.15
CA VAL A 142 -4.13 -3.07 19.12
C VAL A 142 -3.27 -2.00 19.79
N LEU A 143 -1.95 -2.05 19.58
CA LEU A 143 -0.99 -1.12 20.20
C LEU A 143 -0.75 0.13 19.33
N ASP A 144 -0.57 -0.07 18.03
CA ASP A 144 -0.34 0.99 17.05
C ASP A 144 -0.76 0.52 15.65
N SER A 145 -1.04 1.48 14.77
CA SER A 145 -1.35 1.23 13.36
C SER A 145 -0.56 2.20 12.49
N TRP A 146 0.05 1.68 11.43
CA TRP A 146 0.88 2.44 10.50
C TRP A 146 0.53 2.08 9.06
N MET A 147 0.74 3.04 8.17
CA MET A 147 0.47 2.88 6.75
C MET A 147 1.57 3.49 5.91
N VAL A 148 1.89 2.83 4.80
CA VAL A 148 2.67 3.40 3.71
C VAL A 148 1.82 3.37 2.45
N VAL A 149 1.79 4.50 1.73
CA VAL A 149 1.08 4.66 0.47
C VAL A 149 2.08 5.09 -0.61
N ASN A 150 2.13 4.32 -1.69
CA ASN A 150 2.92 4.65 -2.88
C ASN A 150 1.96 4.86 -4.05
N MET A 151 1.99 6.05 -4.65
CA MET A 151 1.04 6.44 -5.69
C MET A 151 1.76 7.11 -6.84
N SER A 152 1.47 6.66 -8.06
CA SER A 152 2.02 7.27 -9.27
C SER A 152 1.70 8.76 -9.36
N THR A 153 2.67 9.51 -9.88
CA THR A 153 2.54 10.95 -10.11
C THR A 153 3.33 11.36 -11.35
N ASP A 154 2.86 12.41 -12.00
CA ASP A 154 3.60 13.09 -13.08
C ASP A 154 4.52 14.19 -12.54
N TYR A 155 4.44 14.49 -11.23
CA TYR A 155 5.32 15.44 -10.57
C TYR A 155 6.79 14.99 -10.69
N LEU A 156 7.64 15.88 -11.19
CA LEU A 156 9.06 15.65 -11.50
C LEU A 156 9.33 14.55 -12.55
N ALA A 157 8.33 14.13 -13.32
CA ALA A 157 8.54 13.17 -14.40
C ALA A 157 9.52 13.70 -15.48
N ASP A 158 9.60 15.02 -15.65
CA ASP A 158 10.57 15.71 -16.52
C ASP A 158 12.02 15.63 -16.01
N LYS A 159 12.22 15.34 -14.71
CA LYS A 159 13.55 15.19 -14.09
C LYS A 159 14.09 13.78 -14.19
N VAL A 160 13.32 12.83 -14.71
CA VAL A 160 13.77 11.45 -14.89
C VAL A 160 14.89 11.41 -15.92
N PRO A 161 16.05 10.81 -15.59
CA PRO A 161 17.15 10.68 -16.54
C PRO A 161 16.72 9.93 -17.79
N PRO A 162 17.15 10.35 -19.00
CA PRO A 162 16.85 9.63 -20.22
C PRO A 162 17.46 8.23 -20.16
N SER A 163 16.65 7.22 -20.48
CA SER A 163 17.10 5.84 -20.56
C SER A 163 17.76 5.57 -21.92
N THR A 164 18.85 4.81 -21.92
CA THR A 164 19.52 4.33 -23.15
C THR A 164 18.70 3.27 -23.89
N SER A 165 17.73 2.65 -23.20
CA SER A 165 16.82 1.64 -23.74
C SER A 165 15.36 2.08 -23.58
N PRO A 166 14.45 1.68 -24.49
CA PRO A 166 13.03 2.01 -24.36
C PRO A 166 12.46 1.50 -23.02
N THR A 167 11.86 2.40 -22.24
CA THR A 167 11.10 2.09 -21.02
C THR A 167 9.64 2.51 -21.18
N ILE A 168 8.75 1.78 -20.51
CA ILE A 168 7.32 2.13 -20.42
C ILE A 168 7.02 2.50 -18.97
N ARG A 169 6.45 3.69 -18.76
CA ARG A 169 5.98 4.15 -17.46
C ARG A 169 4.79 3.31 -17.02
N LEU A 170 4.93 2.58 -15.91
CA LEU A 170 3.81 1.92 -15.27
C LEU A 170 3.11 2.88 -14.28
N GLY A 171 1.80 2.68 -14.12
CA GLY A 171 1.01 3.29 -13.06
C GLY A 171 0.96 2.35 -11.86
N LEU A 172 1.16 2.86 -10.66
CA LEU A 172 1.05 2.11 -9.42
C LEU A 172 0.24 2.85 -8.37
N ASP A 173 -0.48 2.07 -7.60
CA ASP A 173 -1.14 2.44 -6.37
C ASP A 173 -0.98 1.27 -5.40
N VAL A 174 -0.15 1.49 -4.37
CA VAL A 174 0.27 0.45 -3.43
C VAL A 174 0.06 0.94 -2.01
N ILE A 175 -0.56 0.10 -1.19
CA ILE A 175 -0.79 0.35 0.23
C ILE A 175 -0.20 -0.81 1.03
N LEU A 176 0.64 -0.49 2.00
CA LEU A 176 0.97 -1.39 3.11
C LEU A 176 0.35 -0.81 4.36
N TYR A 177 -0.66 -1.48 4.91
CA TYR A 177 -1.28 -1.15 6.18
C TYR A 177 -0.93 -2.20 7.22
N CYS A 178 -0.43 -1.78 8.38
CA CYS A 178 0.03 -2.66 9.44
C CYS A 178 -0.61 -2.26 10.77
N GLN A 179 -0.93 -3.25 11.59
CA GLN A 179 -1.36 -3.08 12.97
C GLN A 179 -0.55 -3.99 13.89
N THR A 180 0.02 -3.44 14.95
CA THR A 180 0.62 -4.27 16.00
C THR A 180 -0.46 -4.68 16.98
N VAL A 181 -0.51 -5.97 17.27
CA VAL A 181 -1.36 -6.54 18.30
C VAL A 181 -0.54 -7.39 19.26
N LEU A 182 -1.03 -7.51 20.49
CA LEU A 182 -0.51 -8.50 21.43
C LEU A 182 -1.09 -9.88 21.13
N ALA A 183 -0.23 -10.89 21.17
CA ALA A 183 -0.66 -12.29 21.17
C ALA A 183 -1.46 -12.58 22.44
N PRO A 184 -2.59 -13.34 22.34
CA PRO A 184 -3.34 -13.79 23.50
C PRO A 184 -2.43 -14.56 24.47
N VAL A 185 -2.53 -14.25 25.76
CA VAL A 185 -1.72 -14.90 26.78
C VAL A 185 -2.31 -16.27 27.11
N ALA A 186 -1.52 -17.35 27.01
CA ALA A 186 -1.95 -18.69 27.39
C ALA A 186 -1.96 -18.90 28.92
N ASP A 187 -1.09 -18.23 29.67
CA ASP A 187 -0.94 -18.39 31.13
C ASP A 187 -0.92 -17.04 31.89
N LYS A 188 -1.75 -16.91 32.93
CA LYS A 188 -1.94 -15.68 33.74
C LYS A 188 -0.74 -15.27 34.61
N THR A 189 0.41 -15.95 34.49
CA THR A 189 1.48 -15.95 35.51
C THR A 189 2.76 -15.19 35.14
N SER A 190 2.89 -14.68 33.92
CA SER A 190 4.10 -13.97 33.47
C SER A 190 3.83 -12.49 33.15
N THR A 191 3.75 -11.66 34.20
CA THR A 191 3.76 -10.19 34.12
C THR A 191 5.13 -9.60 33.79
N ARG A 192 6.16 -10.42 33.51
CA ARG A 192 7.48 -9.94 33.08
C ARG A 192 7.48 -9.65 31.59
N ASN A 193 7.62 -8.36 31.27
CA ASN A 193 7.90 -7.79 29.95
C ASN A 193 6.72 -7.81 28.95
N LEU A 194 5.72 -6.95 29.21
CA LEU A 194 4.50 -6.80 28.40
C LEU A 194 4.76 -6.57 26.89
N PHE A 195 5.88 -5.95 26.54
CA PHE A 195 6.25 -5.57 25.16
C PHE A 195 7.38 -6.42 24.57
N SER A 196 7.59 -7.63 25.10
CA SER A 196 8.57 -8.55 24.52
C SER A 196 8.16 -9.01 23.12
N ARG A 197 9.13 -9.16 22.21
CA ARG A 197 8.90 -9.47 20.78
C ARG A 197 8.12 -10.77 20.57
N ASP A 198 8.33 -11.77 21.41
CA ASP A 198 7.59 -13.04 21.40
C ASP A 198 6.07 -12.86 21.48
N ARG A 199 5.62 -11.80 22.17
CA ARG A 199 4.21 -11.43 22.31
C ARG A 199 3.69 -10.52 21.20
N LEU A 200 4.55 -9.94 20.37
CA LEU A 200 4.14 -9.01 19.32
C LEU A 200 3.73 -9.75 18.05
N ARG A 201 2.60 -9.37 17.47
CA ARG A 201 2.15 -9.81 16.15
C ARG A 201 1.78 -8.58 15.33
N THR A 202 2.30 -8.46 14.12
CA THR A 202 1.85 -7.46 13.16
C THR A 202 0.89 -8.08 12.17
N ARG A 203 -0.35 -7.63 12.18
CA ARG A 203 -1.33 -7.94 11.13
C ARG A 203 -1.15 -6.93 10.01
N LEU A 204 -0.95 -7.38 8.78
CA LEU A 204 -0.75 -6.48 7.65
C LEU A 204 -1.68 -6.79 6.48
N VAL A 205 -2.08 -5.74 5.77
CA VAL A 205 -2.75 -5.76 4.48
C VAL A 205 -1.82 -5.10 3.47
N TYR A 206 -1.50 -5.82 2.41
CA TYR A 206 -0.77 -5.29 1.27
C TYR A 206 -1.68 -5.29 0.04
N ILE A 207 -1.87 -4.11 -0.56
CA ILE A 207 -2.67 -3.91 -1.76
C ILE A 207 -1.78 -3.29 -2.83
N ALA A 208 -1.81 -3.83 -4.04
CA ALA A 208 -1.07 -3.30 -5.18
C ALA A 208 -1.92 -3.32 -6.44
N ASN A 209 -2.31 -2.15 -6.91
CA ASN A 209 -2.99 -1.93 -8.17
C ASN A 209 -1.97 -1.38 -9.17
N ILE A 210 -1.59 -2.22 -10.14
CA ILE A 210 -0.54 -1.90 -11.11
C ILE A 210 -1.16 -1.86 -12.50
N ASN A 211 -1.00 -0.72 -13.18
CA ASN A 211 -1.23 -0.60 -14.60
C ASN A 211 0.12 -0.70 -15.33
N PRO A 212 0.30 -1.69 -16.21
CA PRO A 212 1.57 -1.90 -16.92
C PRO A 212 1.94 -0.79 -17.92
N GLY A 213 1.05 0.19 -18.17
CA GLY A 213 1.26 1.34 -19.05
C GLY A 213 1.21 1.03 -20.55
N GLY A 214 1.38 -0.25 -20.92
CA GLY A 214 1.37 -0.71 -22.30
C GLY A 214 1.15 -2.22 -22.37
N TRP A 215 1.32 -2.78 -23.57
CA TRP A 215 1.01 -4.19 -23.82
C TRP A 215 1.81 -5.16 -22.95
N VAL A 216 1.11 -6.14 -22.37
CA VAL A 216 1.68 -7.26 -21.61
C VAL A 216 0.84 -8.52 -21.83
N PRO A 217 1.45 -9.71 -21.91
CA PRO A 217 0.71 -10.97 -21.93
C PRO A 217 0.00 -11.19 -20.60
N ALA A 218 -1.34 -11.06 -20.59
CA ALA A 218 -2.12 -11.12 -19.37
C ALA A 218 -1.93 -12.43 -18.59
N ALA A 219 -1.80 -13.57 -19.28
CA ALA A 219 -1.53 -14.86 -18.64
C ALA A 219 -0.16 -14.89 -17.95
N GLY A 220 0.89 -14.42 -18.63
CA GLY A 220 2.25 -14.33 -18.08
C GLY A 220 2.32 -13.40 -16.86
N LEU A 221 1.69 -12.22 -16.94
CA LEU A 221 1.63 -11.28 -15.82
C LEU A 221 0.91 -11.86 -14.61
N ARG A 222 -0.22 -12.56 -14.81
CA ARG A 222 -0.94 -13.22 -13.71
C ARG A 222 -0.11 -14.32 -13.05
N THR A 223 0.58 -15.13 -13.84
CA THR A 223 1.47 -16.19 -13.32
C THR A 223 2.62 -15.58 -12.52
N LEU A 224 3.26 -14.53 -13.07
CA LEU A 224 4.32 -13.80 -12.38
C LEU A 224 3.82 -13.22 -11.06
N ALA A 225 2.71 -12.49 -11.06
CA ALA A 225 2.10 -11.93 -9.86
C ALA A 225 1.84 -13.01 -8.80
N ARG A 226 1.18 -14.12 -9.16
CA ARG A 226 0.89 -15.24 -8.23
C ARG A 226 2.16 -15.83 -7.61
N ARG A 227 3.28 -15.82 -8.33
CA ARG A 227 4.57 -16.32 -7.84
C ARG A 227 5.32 -15.29 -6.98
N GLU A 228 5.45 -14.06 -7.47
CA GLU A 228 6.33 -13.06 -6.86
C GLU A 228 5.71 -12.41 -5.62
N TYR A 229 4.39 -12.21 -5.55
CA TYR A 229 3.78 -11.53 -4.39
C TYR A 229 3.93 -12.29 -3.06
N PRO A 230 3.66 -13.61 -2.99
CA PRO A 230 3.91 -14.38 -1.76
C PRO A 230 5.40 -14.41 -1.41
N ARG A 231 6.27 -14.47 -2.41
CA ARG A 231 7.73 -14.45 -2.24
C ARG A 231 8.20 -13.11 -1.65
N PHE A 232 7.66 -11.99 -2.14
CA PHE A 232 7.87 -10.65 -1.61
C PHE A 232 7.50 -10.57 -0.14
N LEU A 233 6.26 -10.91 0.22
CA LEU A 233 5.82 -10.79 1.61
C LEU A 233 6.66 -11.65 2.55
N LYS A 234 7.01 -12.88 2.14
CA LYS A 234 7.87 -13.76 2.93
C LYS A 234 9.28 -13.18 3.11
N ARG A 235 9.92 -12.74 2.01
CA ARG A 235 11.28 -12.17 2.04
C ARG A 235 11.32 -10.88 2.86
N PHE A 236 10.38 -9.98 2.62
CA PHE A 236 10.29 -8.70 3.31
C PHE A 236 10.06 -8.89 4.81
N SER A 237 9.10 -9.72 5.20
CA SER A 237 8.81 -9.98 6.62
C SER A 237 10.02 -10.59 7.35
N ALA A 238 10.70 -11.56 6.71
CA ALA A 238 11.91 -12.16 7.27
C ALA A 238 13.05 -11.14 7.43
N TYR A 239 13.24 -10.27 6.44
CA TYR A 239 14.22 -9.19 6.52
C TYR A 239 13.94 -8.25 7.70
N VAL A 240 12.69 -7.79 7.89
CA VAL A 240 12.36 -6.91 9.02
C VAL A 240 12.57 -7.61 10.36
N GLN A 241 12.20 -8.89 10.47
CA GLN A 241 12.46 -9.69 11.67
C GLN A 241 13.95 -9.77 12.00
N GLU A 242 14.79 -10.05 11.00
CA GLU A 242 16.25 -10.11 11.17
C GLU A 242 16.82 -8.76 11.60
N GLN A 243 16.40 -7.68 10.94
CA GLN A 243 16.89 -6.33 11.23
C GLN A 243 16.48 -5.81 12.61
N THR A 244 15.42 -6.36 13.20
CA THR A 244 14.84 -5.87 14.46
C THR A 244 15.05 -6.82 15.64
N ARG A 245 15.47 -8.08 15.40
CA ARG A 245 15.56 -9.17 16.38
C ARG A 245 16.13 -8.73 17.74
N ASP A 246 17.27 -8.04 17.71
CA ASP A 246 18.05 -7.69 18.89
C ASP A 246 17.86 -6.21 19.32
N LYS A 247 16.91 -5.51 18.70
CA LYS A 247 16.57 -4.10 18.98
C LYS A 247 15.33 -4.01 19.87
N ARG A 248 15.20 -2.90 20.62
CA ARG A 248 13.94 -2.61 21.34
C ARG A 248 12.81 -2.38 20.33
N PRO A 249 11.60 -2.93 20.55
CA PRO A 249 10.45 -2.67 19.69
C PRO A 249 10.15 -1.18 19.57
N MET A 250 9.88 -0.73 18.34
CA MET A 250 9.55 0.65 18.02
C MET A 250 8.04 0.77 17.77
N PHE A 251 7.31 1.55 18.57
CA PHE A 251 5.87 1.80 18.42
C PHE A 251 5.60 3.19 17.84
#